data_AF-A0A940KGP4-F1
#
_entry.id   AF-A0A940KGP4-F1
#
_cell.length_a   1.000
_cell.length_b   1.000
_cell.length_c   1.000
_cell.angle_alpha   90.00
_cell.angle_beta   90.00
_cell.angle_gamma   90.00
#
_symmetry.space_group_name_H-M   'P 1'
#
loop_
_entity.id
_entity.type
_entity.pdbx_description
1 polymer ?
#
loop_
_entity_poly.entity_id
_entity_poly.type
_entity_poly.pdbx_seq_one_letter_code
_entity_poly.pdbx_strand_id
1 'polypeptide(L)'
;MIRIFATGSLLFFAVSAGAQEFGIELNAGMQGVQYKVDQASPKIQMGGSLGLNYLFPFGKRWGLLTGLSGGYYHTKTTISNGALFSSNEVDGTGSAFRYNAKANGYEETNSFYSAGIPIMLQYHSLGKTQWYLNAGTKILIPFGVKTKASV
;
A
#
# COMPACT_ATOMS: atom_id res chain seq x y z
N MET A 1 15.43 -2.65 1.83
CA MET A 1 15.09 -1.41 2.56
C MET A 1 13.81 -0.84 1.97
N ILE A 2 12.68 -1.08 2.65
CA ILE A 2 11.35 -0.57 2.30
C ILE A 2 11.24 0.85 2.85
N ARG A 3 10.78 1.81 2.03
CA ARG A 3 10.48 3.18 2.43
C ARG A 3 8.97 3.35 2.49
N ILE A 4 8.45 3.77 3.64
CA ILE A 4 7.02 4.03 3.85
C ILE A 4 6.78 5.51 3.51
N PHE A 5 5.94 5.79 2.51
CA PHE A 5 5.46 7.14 2.23
C PHE A 5 4.10 7.34 2.90
N ALA A 6 3.93 8.47 3.56
CA ALA A 6 2.70 8.86 4.24
C ALA A 6 1.60 9.19 3.21
N THR A 7 0.50 8.44 3.24
CA THR A 7 -0.72 8.76 2.51
C THR A 7 -1.56 9.72 3.35
N GLY A 8 -1.87 10.90 2.81
CA GLY A 8 -2.78 11.86 3.43
C GLY A 8 -4.22 11.39 3.29
N SER A 9 -4.95 11.35 4.41
CA SER A 9 -6.36 10.95 4.48
C SER A 9 -7.18 12.17 4.89
N LEU A 10 -8.31 12.44 4.22
CA LEU A 10 -9.18 13.58 4.57
C LEU A 10 -10.65 13.20 4.46
N LEU A 11 -11.39 13.58 5.52
CA LEU A 11 -12.83 13.46 5.81
C LEU A 11 -13.30 12.16 6.48
N PHE A 12 -13.59 12.29 7.78
CA PHE A 12 -14.31 11.32 8.60
C PHE A 12 -15.61 11.95 9.12
N PHE A 13 -16.74 11.28 8.91
CA PHE A 13 -17.96 11.48 9.69
C PHE A 13 -17.99 10.42 10.79
N ALA A 14 -18.04 10.84 12.05
CA ALA A 14 -18.21 9.96 13.20
C ALA A 14 -19.62 10.14 13.75
N VAL A 15 -20.33 9.03 13.96
CA VAL A 15 -21.61 9.02 14.68
C VAL A 15 -21.36 8.32 16.02
N SER A 16 -21.61 9.02 17.12
CA SER A 16 -21.51 8.46 18.47
C SER A 16 -22.89 8.05 18.98
N ALA A 17 -22.98 6.83 19.54
CA ALA A 17 -24.15 6.35 20.27
C ALA A 17 -23.68 5.72 21.59
N GLY A 18 -23.59 6.54 22.65
CA GLY A 18 -23.10 6.11 23.96
C GLY A 18 -21.57 5.96 24.00
N ALA A 19 -21.07 4.83 24.52
CA ALA A 19 -19.63 4.52 24.59
C ALA A 19 -19.08 3.85 23.32
N GLN A 20 -19.85 3.84 22.23
CA GLN A 20 -19.51 3.17 20.97
C GLN A 20 -19.49 4.21 19.85
N GLU A 21 -18.39 4.26 19.09
CA GLU A 21 -18.23 5.18 17.98
C GLU A 21 -17.95 4.40 16.70
N PHE A 22 -18.80 4.62 15.70
CA PHE A 22 -18.63 4.09 14.36
C PHE A 22 -18.18 5.23 13.44
N GLY A 23 -17.25 4.91 12.55
CA GLY A 23 -16.69 5.87 11.60
C GLY A 23 -16.61 5.31 10.19
N ILE A 24 -16.71 6.20 9.22
CA ILE A 24 -16.40 5.89 7.82
C ILE A 24 -15.08 6.57 7.46
N GLU A 25 -14.17 5.80 6.88
CA GLU A 25 -12.85 6.25 6.45
C GLU A 25 -12.79 6.32 4.92
N LEU A 26 -12.38 7.46 4.37
CA LEU A 26 -12.08 7.60 2.96
C LEU A 26 -10.63 8.07 2.77
N ASN A 27 -9.83 7.30 2.03
CA ASN A 27 -8.48 7.69 1.65
C ASN A 27 -8.39 7.77 0.13
N ALA A 28 -7.72 8.80 -0.38
CA ALA A 28 -7.36 8.92 -1.79
C ALA A 28 -5.94 9.47 -1.89
N GLY A 29 -5.17 9.02 -2.87
CA GLY A 29 -3.81 9.51 -3.09
C GLY A 29 -2.89 8.44 -3.66
N MET A 30 -1.59 8.61 -3.45
CA MET A 30 -0.58 7.64 -3.89
C MET A 30 -0.72 6.35 -3.08
N GLN A 31 -1.18 5.27 -3.72
CA GLN A 31 -1.37 3.96 -3.10
C GLN A 31 -0.88 2.86 -4.03
N GLY A 32 0.14 2.13 -3.59
CA GLY A 32 0.76 1.07 -4.37
C GLY A 32 1.86 0.39 -3.58
N VAL A 33 2.48 -0.61 -4.18
CA VAL A 33 3.63 -1.31 -3.61
C VAL A 33 4.90 -0.75 -4.22
N GLN A 34 5.83 -0.34 -3.37
CA GLN A 34 7.19 0.03 -3.78
C GLN A 34 8.14 -1.10 -3.40
N TYR A 35 8.85 -1.62 -4.38
CA TYR A 35 9.83 -2.70 -4.23
C TYR A 35 11.13 -2.31 -4.94
N LYS A 36 12.24 -2.96 -4.61
CA LYS A 36 13.50 -2.75 -5.33
C LYS A 36 13.62 -3.79 -6.42
N VAL A 37 13.94 -3.35 -7.63
CA VAL A 37 14.20 -4.21 -8.79
C VAL A 37 15.48 -3.71 -9.43
N ASP A 38 16.39 -4.62 -9.76
CA ASP A 38 17.59 -4.26 -10.50
C ASP A 38 17.22 -3.73 -11.88
N GLN A 39 17.81 -2.60 -12.24
CA GLN A 39 17.57 -1.93 -13.52
C GLN A 39 16.10 -1.55 -13.79
N ALA A 40 15.22 -1.51 -12.77
CA ALA A 40 13.85 -1.03 -12.92
C ALA A 40 13.43 -0.05 -11.80
N SER A 41 12.47 0.82 -12.13
CA SER A 41 11.97 1.85 -11.21
C SER A 41 10.45 1.73 -11.04
N PRO A 42 9.97 1.17 -9.92
CA PRO A 42 8.55 1.17 -9.61
C PRO A 42 8.09 2.53 -9.08
N LYS A 43 7.08 3.09 -9.73
CA LYS A 43 6.37 4.30 -9.38
C LYS A 43 4.97 3.94 -8.88
N ILE A 44 4.71 4.24 -7.61
CA ILE A 44 3.35 4.20 -7.05
C ILE A 44 2.46 5.14 -7.86
N GLN A 45 1.21 4.75 -8.08
CA GLN A 45 0.22 5.54 -8.80
C GLN A 45 -0.94 5.92 -7.86
N MET A 46 -1.90 6.67 -8.40
CA MET A 46 -3.11 7.02 -7.66
C MET A 46 -3.96 5.78 -7.34
N GLY A 47 -4.47 5.73 -6.12
CA GLY A 47 -5.41 4.75 -5.63
C GLY A 47 -6.26 5.32 -4.49
N GLY A 48 -7.07 4.45 -3.90
CA GLY A 48 -8.09 4.87 -2.93
C GLY A 48 -8.49 3.71 -2.02
N SER A 49 -8.99 4.03 -0.82
CA SER A 49 -9.58 3.03 0.06
C SER A 49 -10.75 3.59 0.86
N LEU A 50 -11.75 2.76 1.09
CA LEU A 50 -12.91 3.02 1.93
C LEU A 50 -12.86 2.07 3.13
N GLY A 51 -13.23 2.53 4.32
CA GLY A 51 -13.26 1.73 5.53
C GLY A 51 -14.46 2.02 6.42
N LEU A 52 -14.87 1.02 7.17
CA LEU A 52 -15.82 1.08 8.27
C LEU A 52 -15.05 0.77 9.54
N ASN A 53 -15.03 1.71 10.47
CA ASN A 53 -14.23 1.68 11.67
C ASN A 53 -15.12 1.66 12.91
N TYR A 54 -14.60 1.04 13.95
CA TYR A 54 -15.16 0.99 15.29
C TYR A 54 -14.06 1.40 16.28
N LEU A 55 -14.39 2.32 17.17
CA LEU A 55 -13.50 2.75 18.25
C LEU A 55 -13.93 2.10 19.57
N PHE A 56 -13.02 1.35 20.19
CA PHE A 56 -13.12 0.91 21.58
C PHE A 56 -12.48 1.97 22.50
N PRO A 57 -13.25 2.81 23.21
CA PRO A 57 -12.68 3.82 24.09
C PRO A 57 -12.09 3.20 25.36
N PHE A 58 -10.90 3.67 25.75
CA PHE A 58 -10.23 3.35 26.99
C PHE A 58 -9.98 4.64 27.79
N GLY A 59 -10.89 4.95 28.70
CA GLY A 59 -10.86 6.22 29.44
C GLY A 59 -11.30 7.40 28.57
N LYS A 60 -10.81 8.61 28.89
CA LYS A 60 -11.29 9.87 28.28
C LYS A 60 -10.49 10.36 27.07
N ARG A 61 -9.32 9.78 26.80
CA ARG A 61 -8.36 10.30 25.81
C ARG A 61 -7.89 9.27 24.80
N TRP A 62 -8.06 7.99 25.08
CA TRP A 62 -7.52 6.92 24.24
C TRP A 62 -8.63 6.01 23.77
N GLY A 63 -8.45 5.43 22.60
CA GLY A 63 -9.27 4.31 22.14
C GLY A 63 -8.52 3.47 21.12
N LEU A 64 -8.95 2.23 20.96
CA LEU A 64 -8.47 1.34 19.92
C LEU A 64 -9.43 1.38 18.75
N LEU A 65 -8.97 1.93 17.64
CA LEU A 65 -9.67 1.92 16.37
C LEU A 65 -9.35 0.63 15.63
N THR A 66 -10.39 -0.09 15.24
CA THR A 66 -10.30 -1.24 14.35
C THR A 66 -11.46 -1.26 13.36
N GLY A 67 -11.47 -2.18 12.40
CA GLY A 67 -12.53 -2.17 11.39
C GLY A 67 -12.25 -3.05 10.19
N LEU A 68 -12.98 -2.75 9.11
CA LEU A 68 -12.82 -3.36 7.81
C LEU A 68 -12.59 -2.27 6.77
N SER A 69 -11.71 -2.53 5.82
CA SER A 69 -11.41 -1.59 4.74
C SER A 69 -11.21 -2.30 3.41
N GLY A 70 -11.68 -1.69 2.35
CA GLY A 70 -11.44 -2.07 0.97
C GLY A 70 -10.59 -1.03 0.28
N GLY A 71 -9.58 -1.44 -0.49
CA GLY A 71 -8.70 -0.50 -1.20
C GLY A 71 -8.33 -0.97 -2.59
N TYR A 72 -7.95 -0.01 -3.43
CA TYR A 72 -7.37 -0.21 -4.75
C TYR A 72 -5.97 0.39 -4.78
N TYR A 73 -5.02 -0.45 -5.18
CA TYR A 73 -3.59 -0.15 -5.20
C TYR A 73 -3.05 -0.32 -6.62
N HIS A 74 -2.19 0.60 -7.03
CA HIS A 74 -1.68 0.66 -8.39
C HIS A 74 -0.19 1.05 -8.41
N THR A 75 0.62 0.24 -9.09
CA THR A 75 2.05 0.46 -9.28
C THR A 75 2.41 0.27 -10.75
N LYS A 76 3.17 1.22 -11.31
CA LYS A 76 3.76 1.13 -12.64
C LYS A 76 5.27 0.99 -12.51
N THR A 77 5.85 0.00 -13.16
CA THR A 77 7.28 -0.33 -13.11
C THR A 77 7.85 -0.20 -14.50
N THR A 78 8.96 0.51 -14.66
CA THR A 78 9.62 0.70 -15.95
C THR A 78 11.07 0.26 -15.83
N ILE A 79 11.53 -0.59 -16.75
CA ILE A 79 12.94 -0.98 -16.85
C ILE A 79 13.72 0.15 -17.54
N SER A 80 14.93 0.41 -17.06
CA SER A 80 15.85 1.36 -17.68
C SER A 80 16.22 0.91 -19.09
N ASN A 81 16.14 1.81 -20.08
CA ASN A 81 16.60 1.50 -21.43
C ASN A 81 18.08 1.08 -21.42
N GLY A 82 18.37 -0.03 -22.08
CA GLY A 82 19.70 -0.64 -22.11
C GLY A 82 20.01 -1.52 -20.90
N ALA A 83 19.01 -1.87 -20.08
CA ALA A 83 19.18 -2.80 -18.97
C ALA A 83 19.77 -4.12 -19.48
N LEU A 84 20.97 -4.44 -18.98
CA LEU A 84 21.70 -5.64 -19.32
C LEU A 84 21.48 -6.67 -18.22
N PHE A 85 20.78 -7.75 -18.56
CA PHE A 85 20.67 -8.93 -17.72
C PHE A 85 21.73 -9.93 -18.17
N SER A 86 22.70 -10.19 -17.30
CA SER A 86 23.78 -11.14 -17.58
C SER A 86 23.71 -12.35 -16.65
N SER A 87 23.69 -13.56 -17.22
CA SER A 87 23.82 -14.82 -16.46
C SER A 87 25.02 -15.62 -16.98
N ASN A 88 25.72 -16.30 -16.08
CA ASN A 88 26.75 -17.26 -16.44
C ASN A 88 26.10 -18.65 -16.45
N GLU A 89 26.07 -19.26 -17.62
CA GLU A 89 25.48 -20.58 -17.82
C GLU A 89 26.56 -21.56 -18.28
N VAL A 90 26.35 -22.85 -18.01
CA VAL A 90 27.21 -23.94 -18.48
C VAL A 90 26.38 -24.83 -19.38
N ASP A 91 26.87 -25.10 -20.59
CA ASP A 91 26.14 -25.95 -21.54
C ASP A 91 26.18 -27.43 -21.13
N GLY A 92 25.38 -28.26 -21.82
CA GLY A 92 25.33 -29.70 -21.58
C GLY A 92 26.62 -30.46 -21.90
N THR A 93 27.63 -29.79 -22.46
CA THR A 93 28.96 -30.34 -22.74
C THR A 93 30.04 -29.84 -21.77
N GLY A 94 29.67 -28.99 -20.80
CA GLY A 94 30.56 -28.47 -19.76
C GLY A 94 31.24 -27.14 -20.10
N SER A 95 30.89 -26.48 -21.21
CA SER A 95 31.47 -25.18 -21.58
C SER A 95 30.72 -24.03 -20.91
N ALA A 96 31.45 -23.11 -20.27
CA ALA A 96 30.87 -21.92 -19.65
C ALA A 96 30.70 -20.78 -20.67
N PHE A 97 29.53 -20.15 -20.67
CA PHE A 97 29.24 -18.97 -21.49
C PHE A 97 28.45 -17.93 -20.71
N ARG A 98 28.56 -16.67 -21.13
CA ARG A 98 27.83 -15.55 -20.52
C ARG A 98 26.69 -15.13 -21.44
N TYR A 99 25.47 -15.33 -20.98
CA TYR A 99 24.27 -14.86 -21.66
C TYR A 99 24.01 -13.40 -21.30
N ASN A 100 23.80 -12.55 -22.30
CA ASN A 100 23.54 -11.12 -22.14
C ASN A 100 22.22 -10.77 -22.85
N ALA A 101 21.19 -10.42 -22.09
CA ALA A 101 19.93 -9.92 -22.63
C ALA A 101 19.83 -8.41 -22.40
N LYS A 102 19.63 -7.64 -23.48
CA LYS A 102 19.33 -6.21 -23.40
C LYS A 102 17.83 -6.00 -23.49
N ALA A 103 17.22 -5.51 -22.42
CA ALA A 103 15.81 -5.12 -22.42
C ALA A 103 15.69 -3.61 -22.66
N ASN A 104 14.74 -3.23 -23.53
CA ASN A 104 14.36 -1.85 -23.79
C ASN A 104 12.84 -1.76 -23.75
N GLY A 105 12.30 -0.62 -23.30
CA GLY A 105 10.86 -0.33 -23.42
C GLY A 105 9.94 -1.11 -22.47
N TYR A 106 10.45 -2.03 -21.65
CA TYR A 106 9.59 -2.84 -20.79
C TYR A 106 8.88 -1.99 -19.72
N GLU A 107 7.55 -2.10 -19.73
CA GLU A 107 6.66 -1.50 -18.77
C GLU A 107 5.74 -2.56 -18.16
N GLU A 108 5.67 -2.58 -16.84
CA GLU A 108 4.81 -3.47 -16.08
C GLU A 108 3.87 -2.66 -15.18
N THR A 109 2.58 -2.87 -15.39
CA THR A 109 1.53 -2.26 -14.59
C THR A 109 0.89 -3.31 -13.71
N ASN A 110 1.00 -3.12 -12.39
CA ASN A 110 0.41 -3.97 -11.37
C ASN A 110 -0.73 -3.22 -10.68
N SER A 111 -1.90 -3.84 -10.60
CA SER A 111 -3.00 -3.37 -9.75
C SER A 111 -3.62 -4.50 -8.97
N PHE A 112 -4.09 -4.19 -7.77
CA PHE A 112 -4.80 -5.16 -6.94
C PHE A 112 -5.82 -4.45 -6.04
N TYR A 113 -6.82 -5.21 -5.65
CA TYR A 113 -7.73 -4.80 -4.58
C TYR A 113 -7.24 -5.41 -3.27
N SER A 114 -7.60 -4.81 -2.14
CA SER A 114 -7.30 -5.39 -0.83
C SER A 114 -8.48 -5.29 0.12
N ALA A 115 -8.63 -6.29 0.97
CA ALA A 115 -9.41 -6.21 2.19
C ALA A 115 -8.44 -6.03 3.35
N GLY A 116 -8.74 -5.16 4.30
CA GLY A 116 -7.81 -4.85 5.36
C GLY A 116 -8.44 -4.55 6.69
N ILE A 117 -7.69 -4.84 7.74
CA ILE A 117 -8.07 -4.63 9.14
C ILE A 117 -7.10 -3.61 9.72
N PRO A 118 -7.53 -2.36 9.98
CA PRO A 118 -6.74 -1.42 10.76
C PRO A 118 -6.73 -1.82 12.24
N ILE A 119 -5.60 -1.63 12.90
CA ILE A 119 -5.44 -1.72 14.35
C ILE A 119 -4.63 -0.50 14.76
N MET A 120 -5.33 0.53 15.22
CA MET A 120 -4.73 1.85 15.52
C MET A 120 -5.10 2.31 16.91
N LEU A 121 -4.13 2.87 17.62
CA LEU A 121 -4.39 3.63 18.83
C LEU A 121 -4.78 5.05 18.41
N GLN A 122 -5.94 5.50 18.87
CA GLN A 122 -6.46 6.84 18.62
C GLN A 122 -6.41 7.67 19.91
N TYR A 123 -5.72 8.80 19.86
CA TYR A 123 -5.74 9.81 20.90
C TYR A 123 -6.79 10.87 20.57
N HIS A 124 -7.54 11.32 21.57
CA HIS A 124 -8.50 12.42 21.50
C HIS A 124 -8.10 13.54 22.45
N SER A 125 -8.18 14.78 21.95
CA SER A 125 -8.10 15.95 22.82
C SER A 125 -9.38 16.11 23.65
N LEU A 126 -9.26 16.74 24.82
CA LEU A 126 -10.40 17.08 25.66
C LEU A 126 -10.93 18.48 25.30
N GLY A 127 -12.25 18.66 25.26
CA GLY A 127 -12.88 19.95 25.02
C GLY A 127 -14.15 19.84 24.16
N LYS A 128 -14.77 20.98 23.85
CA LYS A 128 -15.93 21.05 22.94
C LYS A 128 -15.54 20.79 21.47
N THR A 129 -14.34 21.20 21.09
CA THR A 129 -13.74 20.88 19.79
C THR A 129 -12.62 19.88 20.05
N GLN A 130 -12.72 18.70 19.45
CA GLN A 130 -11.76 17.62 19.65
C GLN A 130 -10.95 17.40 18.37
N TRP A 131 -9.63 17.28 18.51
CA TRP A 131 -8.77 16.73 17.47
C TRP A 131 -8.35 15.32 17.86
N TYR A 132 -8.02 14.52 16.85
CA TYR A 132 -7.58 13.14 17.05
C TYR A 132 -6.27 12.86 16.32
N LEU A 133 -5.52 11.89 16.83
CA LEU A 133 -4.32 11.37 16.19
C LEU A 133 -4.38 9.85 16.23
N ASN A 134 -4.22 9.23 15.05
CA ASN A 134 -4.22 7.78 14.89
C ASN A 134 -2.80 7.30 14.61
N ALA A 135 -2.35 6.29 15.36
CA ALA A 135 -1.07 5.64 15.13
C ALA A 135 -1.23 4.12 15.28
N GLY A 136 -0.73 3.36 14.31
CA GLY A 136 -0.81 1.92 14.35
C GLY A 136 -0.52 1.27 13.01
N THR A 137 -1.09 0.09 12.81
CA THR A 137 -0.83 -0.74 11.64
C THR A 137 -2.13 -1.10 10.93
N LYS A 138 -2.01 -1.48 9.67
CA LYS A 138 -3.13 -1.95 8.86
C LYS A 138 -2.68 -3.21 8.14
N ILE A 139 -3.36 -4.32 8.43
CA ILE A 139 -3.13 -5.58 7.74
C ILE A 139 -3.93 -5.53 6.44
N LEU A 140 -3.29 -5.80 5.31
CA LEU A 140 -3.92 -5.81 3.99
C LEU A 140 -3.77 -7.19 3.36
N ILE A 141 -4.90 -7.77 2.96
CA ILE A 141 -4.99 -9.02 2.23
C ILE A 141 -5.29 -8.67 0.76
N PRO A 142 -4.31 -8.81 -0.15
CA PRO A 142 -4.52 -8.49 -1.55
C PRO A 142 -5.32 -9.59 -2.26
N PHE A 143 -6.15 -9.20 -3.23
CA PHE A 143 -6.89 -10.08 -4.12
C PHE A 143 -7.12 -9.42 -5.48
N GLY A 144 -7.50 -10.22 -6.48
CA GLY A 144 -7.77 -9.72 -7.83
C GLY A 144 -6.57 -9.03 -8.47
N VAL A 145 -5.37 -9.58 -8.24
CA VAL A 145 -4.12 -9.05 -8.77
C VAL A 145 -4.14 -9.12 -10.30
N LYS A 146 -3.87 -7.98 -10.94
CA LYS A 146 -3.74 -7.84 -12.39
C LYS A 146 -2.36 -7.29 -12.72
N THR A 147 -1.66 -8.02 -13.58
CA THR A 147 -0.36 -7.62 -14.12
C THR A 147 -0.49 -7.49 -15.63
N LYS A 148 -0.11 -6.33 -16.15
CA LYS A 148 0.01 -6.09 -17.59
C LYS A 148 1.45 -5.74 -17.90
N ALA A 149 2.05 -6.50 -18.81
CA ALA A 149 3.39 -6.22 -19.32
C ALA A 149 3.30 -5.79 -20.78
N SER A 150 4.09 -4.78 -21.15
CA SER A 150 4.28 -4.35 -22.54
C SER A 150 5.76 -4.12 -22.81
N VAL A 151 6.16 -4.34 -24.07
CA VAL A 151 7.52 -4.16 -24.61
C VAL A 151 7.48 -3.10 -25.71
#